data_AF-A0A843BL03-F1
#
_entry.id   AF-A0A843BL03-F1
#
_cell.length_a   1.000
_cell.length_b   1.000
_cell.length_c   1.000
_cell.angle_alpha   90.00
_cell.angle_beta   90.00
_cell.angle_gamma   90.00
#
_symmetry.space_group_name_H-M   'P 1'
#
loop_
_entity.id
_entity.type
_entity.pdbx_description
1 polymer ?
#
loop_
_entity_poly.entity_id
_entity_poly.type
_entity_poly.pdbx_seq_one_letter_code
_entity_poly.pdbx_strand_id
1 'polypeptide(L)'
;MSAINHRKIKKSNNYKSYFIVAGILASIGLALVAYLMFYVAPAETLETVKIVAITSNGCIGETLDGYAVNIGTCNGEPGDDISALVDQKLKERAALMNPTN
;
A
#
# COMPACT_ATOMS: atom_id res chain seq x y z
N MET A 1 35.89 58.37 -29.54
CA MET A 1 34.57 57.72 -29.75
C MET A 1 34.58 56.41 -28.98
N SER A 2 33.76 56.27 -27.94
CA SER A 2 33.75 55.08 -27.06
C SER A 2 32.68 54.10 -27.54
N ALA A 3 33.06 52.86 -27.82
CA ALA A 3 32.15 51.80 -28.24
C ALA A 3 31.53 51.13 -27.01
N ILE A 4 30.27 51.46 -26.71
CA ILE A 4 29.48 50.78 -25.69
C ILE A 4 29.09 49.41 -26.26
N ASN A 5 29.68 48.35 -25.70
CA ASN A 5 29.42 46.99 -26.13
C ASN A 5 28.10 46.50 -25.52
N HIS A 6 27.03 46.50 -26.30
CA HIS A 6 25.73 45.96 -25.91
C HIS A 6 25.81 44.43 -25.78
N ARG A 7 26.19 43.93 -24.61
CA ARG A 7 26.02 42.50 -24.29
C ARG A 7 24.53 42.18 -24.32
N LYS A 8 24.10 41.41 -25.33
CA LYS A 8 22.75 40.85 -25.40
C LYS A 8 22.56 39.94 -24.17
N ILE A 9 21.71 40.36 -23.24
CA ILE A 9 21.28 39.52 -22.12
C ILE A 9 20.52 38.35 -22.74
N LYS A 10 21.15 37.18 -22.74
CA LYS A 10 20.56 35.95 -23.26
C LYS A 10 19.39 35.60 -22.32
N LYS A 11 18.15 35.78 -22.78
CA LYS A 11 16.95 35.44 -22.01
C LYS A 11 17.00 33.94 -21.69
N SER A 12 17.37 33.61 -20.45
CA SER A 12 17.37 32.23 -19.96
C SER A 12 15.94 31.73 -20.00
N ASN A 13 15.69 30.77 -20.88
CA ASN A 13 14.36 30.28 -21.11
C ASN A 13 14.10 29.19 -20.05
N ASN A 14 13.36 29.56 -18.99
CA ASN A 14 13.13 28.75 -17.78
C ASN A 14 12.37 27.43 -18.01
N TYR A 15 11.85 27.18 -19.21
CA TYR A 15 11.10 25.97 -19.56
C TYR A 15 11.88 24.69 -19.24
N LYS A 16 13.21 24.66 -19.49
CA LYS A 16 14.05 23.50 -19.17
C LYS A 16 14.10 23.19 -17.68
N SER A 17 14.09 24.22 -16.82
CA SER A 17 14.08 24.04 -15.37
C SER A 17 12.74 23.49 -14.88
N TYR A 18 11.62 23.97 -15.42
CA TYR A 18 10.29 23.43 -15.09
C TYR A 18 10.13 21.97 -15.53
N PHE A 19 10.65 21.59 -16.70
CA PHE A 19 10.64 20.19 -17.14
C PHE A 19 11.44 19.26 -16.21
N ILE A 20 12.59 19.71 -15.71
CA ILE A 20 13.40 18.94 -14.75
C ILE A 20 12.65 18.75 -13.44
N VAL A 21 12.07 19.83 -12.89
CA VAL A 21 11.30 19.77 -11.63
C VAL A 21 10.07 18.88 -11.79
N ALA A 22 9.34 19.00 -12.90
CA ALA A 22 8.19 18.14 -13.21
C ALA A 22 8.61 16.67 -13.33
N GLY A 23 9.76 16.38 -13.94
CA GLY A 23 10.29 15.02 -14.05
C GLY A 23 10.60 14.39 -12.68
N ILE A 24 11.19 15.15 -11.76
CA ILE A 24 11.48 14.67 -10.39
C ILE A 24 10.18 14.43 -9.61
N LEU A 25 9.21 15.34 -9.70
CA LEU A 25 7.92 15.15 -9.02
C LEU A 25 7.16 13.94 -9.58
N ALA A 26 7.19 13.75 -10.89
CA ALA A 26 6.58 12.59 -11.54
C ALA A 26 7.25 11.27 -11.11
N SER A 27 8.58 11.23 -11.01
CA SER A 27 9.29 10.01 -10.61
C SER A 27 9.01 9.63 -9.15
N ILE A 28 9.01 10.61 -8.24
CA ILE A 28 8.65 10.38 -6.83
C ILE A 28 7.20 9.91 -6.72
N GLY A 29 6.27 10.56 -7.45
CA GLY A 29 4.87 10.15 -7.47
C GLY A 29 4.69 8.72 -7.97
N LEU A 30 5.38 8.35 -9.05
CA LEU A 30 5.30 7.00 -9.62
C LEU A 30 5.90 5.95 -8.67
N ALA A 31 7.01 6.26 -8.00
CA ALA A 31 7.60 5.39 -7.00
C ALA A 31 6.67 5.17 -5.79
N LEU A 32 6.00 6.23 -5.31
CA LEU A 32 5.02 6.14 -4.22
C LEU A 32 3.81 5.31 -4.63
N VAL A 33 3.29 5.50 -5.83
CA VAL A 33 2.17 4.69 -6.35
C VAL A 33 2.57 3.23 -6.47
N ALA A 34 3.77 2.93 -7.00
CA ALA A 34 4.29 1.58 -7.05
C ALA A 34 4.40 0.97 -5.65
N TYR A 35 4.93 1.70 -4.67
CA TYR A 35 5.01 1.22 -3.29
C TYR A 35 3.64 0.87 -2.72
N LEU A 36 2.64 1.73 -2.89
CA LEU A 36 1.28 1.47 -2.42
C LEU A 36 0.66 0.24 -3.10
N MET A 37 0.84 0.08 -4.41
CA MET A 37 0.28 -1.06 -5.14
C MET A 37 0.95 -2.39 -4.81
N PHE A 38 2.27 -2.41 -4.60
CA PHE A 38 3.00 -3.67 -4.35
C PHE A 38 3.03 -4.08 -2.88
N TYR A 39 3.11 -3.12 -1.95
CA TYR A 39 3.24 -3.41 -0.52
C TYR A 39 1.94 -3.22 0.27
N VAL A 40 1.09 -2.28 -0.14
CA VAL A 40 -0.11 -1.91 0.63
C VAL A 40 -1.36 -2.63 0.15
N ALA A 41 -1.51 -2.82 -1.16
CA ALA A 41 -2.71 -3.40 -1.75
C ALA A 41 -3.01 -4.81 -1.20
N PRO A 42 -4.29 -5.11 -0.93
CA PRO A 42 -4.69 -6.39 -0.37
C PRO A 42 -4.43 -7.53 -1.35
N ALA A 43 -3.91 -8.64 -0.84
CA ALA A 43 -3.74 -9.87 -1.59
C ALA A 43 -4.63 -10.94 -0.95
N GLU A 44 -5.91 -10.90 -1.32
CA GLU A 44 -6.92 -11.80 -0.78
C GLU A 44 -6.75 -13.22 -1.35
N THR A 45 -6.66 -14.20 -0.46
CA THR A 45 -6.67 -15.61 -0.83
C THR A 45 -7.70 -16.36 -0.01
N LEU A 46 -8.27 -17.42 -0.58
CA LEU A 46 -9.18 -18.29 0.15
C LEU A 46 -8.39 -19.16 1.13
N GLU A 47 -8.62 -18.95 2.41
CA GLU A 47 -8.00 -19.71 3.50
C GLU A 47 -9.10 -20.23 4.45
N THR A 48 -8.91 -21.40 5.04
CA THR A 48 -9.81 -21.94 6.06
C THR A 48 -9.51 -21.25 7.38
N VAL A 49 -10.53 -20.66 7.99
CA VAL A 49 -10.44 -19.98 9.27
C VAL A 49 -11.49 -20.51 10.23
N LYS A 50 -11.15 -20.52 11.52
CA LYS A 50 -12.07 -20.86 12.60
C LYS A 50 -12.72 -19.62 13.16
N ILE A 51 -14.04 -19.54 13.19
CA ILE A 51 -14.74 -18.38 13.78
C ILE A 51 -14.46 -18.34 15.28
N VAL A 52 -13.90 -17.25 15.79
CA VAL A 52 -13.64 -17.05 17.23
C VAL A 52 -14.62 -16.08 17.86
N ALA A 53 -15.15 -15.13 17.10
CA ALA A 53 -16.13 -14.17 17.60
C ALA A 53 -17.01 -13.62 16.46
N ILE A 54 -18.26 -13.33 16.77
CA ILE A 54 -19.18 -12.61 15.89
C ILE A 54 -19.42 -11.22 16.49
N THR A 55 -19.08 -10.18 15.73
CA THR A 55 -19.23 -8.78 16.16
C THR A 55 -20.24 -8.05 15.28
N SER A 56 -20.69 -6.86 15.69
CA SER A 56 -21.58 -6.02 14.87
C SER A 56 -20.94 -5.58 13.54
N ASN A 57 -19.61 -5.63 13.44
CA ASN A 57 -18.86 -5.20 12.26
C ASN A 57 -18.43 -6.38 11.36
N GLY A 58 -18.84 -7.61 11.70
CA GLY A 58 -18.44 -8.84 11.02
C GLY A 58 -17.90 -9.90 11.97
N CYS A 59 -17.54 -11.05 11.41
CA CYS A 59 -16.96 -12.17 12.11
C CYS A 59 -15.44 -12.08 12.13
N ILE A 60 -14.87 -12.45 13.28
CA ILE A 60 -13.45 -12.60 13.46
C ILE A 60 -13.15 -14.10 13.37
N GLY A 61 -12.35 -14.47 12.38
CA GLY A 61 -11.82 -15.81 12.20
C GLY A 61 -10.35 -15.88 12.62
N GLU A 62 -9.92 -17.02 13.12
CA GLU A 62 -8.51 -17.34 13.37
C GLU A 62 -8.03 -18.29 12.27
N THR A 63 -6.95 -17.93 11.57
CA THR A 63 -6.30 -18.83 10.61
C THR A 63 -5.65 -20.01 11.33
N LEU A 64 -5.37 -21.10 10.62
CA LEU A 64 -4.65 -22.26 11.17
C LEU A 64 -3.25 -21.91 11.71
N ASP A 65 -2.68 -20.82 11.19
CA ASP A 65 -1.39 -20.27 11.62
C ASP A 65 -1.49 -19.43 12.92
N GLY A 66 -2.69 -19.27 13.50
CA GLY A 66 -2.93 -18.53 14.74
C GLY A 66 -3.10 -17.02 14.57
N TYR A 67 -3.44 -16.55 13.36
CA TYR A 67 -3.68 -15.12 13.13
C TYR A 67 -5.17 -14.79 13.13
N ALA A 68 -5.58 -13.82 13.94
CA ALA A 68 -6.94 -13.29 13.94
C ALA A 68 -7.16 -12.33 12.77
N VAL A 69 -8.17 -12.60 11.95
CA VAL A 69 -8.53 -11.86 10.74
C VAL A 69 -10.02 -11.56 10.72
N ASN A 70 -10.39 -10.37 10.24
CA ASN A 70 -11.79 -10.03 10.06
C ASN A 70 -12.24 -10.51 8.67
N ILE A 71 -13.20 -11.43 8.64
CA ILE A 71 -13.70 -12.07 7.42
C ILE A 71 -15.03 -11.47 6.92
N GLY A 72 -15.47 -10.36 7.54
CA GLY A 72 -16.71 -9.69 7.18
C GLY A 72 -17.95 -10.44 7.67
N THR A 73 -19.07 -10.28 6.97
CA THR A 73 -20.32 -10.95 7.35
C THR A 73 -20.23 -12.45 7.10
N CYS A 74 -20.33 -13.25 8.17
CA CYS A 74 -20.36 -14.70 8.09
C CYS A 74 -21.68 -15.24 8.66
N ASN A 75 -22.04 -16.47 8.25
CA ASN A 75 -23.27 -17.14 8.65
C ASN A 75 -22.92 -18.45 9.37
N GLY A 76 -22.14 -18.36 10.45
CA GLY A 76 -21.66 -19.48 11.26
C GLY A 76 -21.53 -19.08 12.73
N GLU A 77 -21.27 -20.06 13.59
CA GLU A 77 -21.13 -19.89 15.04
C GLU A 77 -19.66 -19.90 15.47
N PRO A 78 -19.29 -19.32 16.63
CA PRO A 78 -17.94 -19.44 17.16
C PRO A 78 -17.56 -20.92 17.35
N GLY A 79 -16.49 -21.36 16.69
CA GLY A 79 -16.05 -22.74 16.64
C GLY A 79 -16.11 -23.37 15.25
N ASP A 80 -16.89 -22.80 14.33
CA ASP A 80 -17.03 -23.32 12.96
C ASP A 80 -15.80 -23.00 12.09
N ASP A 81 -15.40 -23.95 11.27
CA ASP A 81 -14.37 -23.78 10.24
C ASP A 81 -15.03 -23.39 8.90
N ILE A 82 -14.69 -22.22 8.38
CA ILE A 82 -15.21 -21.72 7.11
C ILE A 82 -14.09 -21.25 6.18
N SER A 83 -14.31 -21.34 4.87
CA SER A 83 -13.39 -20.78 3.88
C SER A 83 -13.72 -19.31 3.65
N ALA A 84 -12.78 -18.43 3.96
CA ALA A 84 -12.95 -16.98 3.83
C ALA A 84 -11.79 -16.36 3.03
N LEU A 85 -12.03 -15.17 2.49
CA LEU A 85 -10.99 -14.35 1.88
C LEU A 85 -10.18 -13.69 2.99
N VAL A 86 -8.88 -13.97 3.00
CA VAL A 86 -7.92 -13.43 3.95
C VAL A 86 -6.84 -12.67 3.21
N ASP A 87 -6.58 -11.44 3.65
CA ASP A 87 -5.51 -10.61 3.11
C ASP A 87 -4.15 -11.13 3.59
N GLN A 88 -3.43 -11.80 2.70
CA GLN A 88 -2.10 -12.33 2.98
C GLN A 88 -1.12 -11.22 3.35
N LYS A 89 -1.30 -10.00 2.85
CA LYS A 89 -0.41 -8.88 3.19
C LYS A 89 -0.59 -8.42 4.64
N LEU A 90 -1.78 -8.55 5.22
CA LEU A 90 -1.97 -8.31 6.65
C LEU A 90 -1.29 -9.39 7.48
N LYS A 91 -1.37 -10.66 7.05
CA LYS A 91 -0.70 -11.78 7.72
C LYS A 91 0.83 -11.65 7.68
N GLU A 92 1.40 -11.34 6.51
CA GLU A 92 2.85 -11.07 6.34
C GLU A 92 3.32 -9.94 7.27
N ARG A 93 2.55 -8.86 7.39
CA ARG A 93 2.88 -7.74 8.30
C ARG A 93 2.78 -8.14 9.77
N ALA A 94 1.75 -8.90 10.14
CA ALA A 94 1.60 -9.41 11.50
C ALA A 94 2.77 -10.34 11.87
N ALA A 95 3.20 -11.21 10.95
CA ALA A 95 4.37 -12.06 11.11
C ALA A 95 5.66 -11.24 11.28
N LEU A 96 5.84 -10.17 10.50
CA LEU A 96 7.02 -9.31 10.61
C LEU A 96 7.08 -8.53 11.94
N MET A 97 5.92 -8.26 12.54
CA MET A 97 5.80 -7.65 13.87
C MET A 97 6.03 -8.65 15.02
N ASN A 98 5.98 -9.96 14.76
CA ASN A 98 6.23 -11.01 15.73
C ASN A 98 7.37 -11.96 15.28
N PRO A 99 8.65 -11.53 15.39
CA PRO A 99 9.79 -12.23 14.83
C PRO A 99 10.24 -13.50 15.59
N THR A 100 9.50 -13.99 16.57
CA THR A 100 9.96 -15.05 17.50
C THR A 100 9.46 -16.46 17.16
N ASN A 101 9.55 -16.88 15.90
CA ASN A 101 9.46 -18.31 15.55
C ASN A 101 10.85 -18.88 15.30
#